data_AF-A0A2G2IZT0-F1
#
_entry.id   AF-A0A2G2IZT0-F1
#
_cell.length_a   1.000
_cell.length_b   1.000
_cell.length_c   1.000
_cell.angle_alpha   90.00
_cell.angle_beta   90.00
_cell.angle_gamma   90.00
#
_symmetry.space_group_name_H-M   'P 1'
#
loop_
_entity.id
_entity.type
_entity.pdbx_description
1 polymer ?
#
loop_
_entity_poly.entity_id
_entity_poly.type
_entity_poly.pdbx_seq_one_letter_code
_entity_poly.pdbx_strand_id
1 'polypeptide(L)'
;MRGFFTFIIFLVYAQIAHAQAQNPLTDRLVSPLFEPALAYSDISMQEDCTERPLRPPKYHACRDSGQIYANALTNATAKGQPLMVIFGFDSCPGCKAMHKQVFDPKHPTTHADIVKYLSKPALNAYILSEQSLKISVVRIHAKSEHGRALAKSLGILKDGGRLRSPLLLYVNSQTGQHYVAPPTLAPYCDWGADFAAGLEEIGVVQTGQPYVARKRCG
;
A
#
# COMPACT_ATOMS: atom_id res chain seq x y z
N MET A 1 -3.71 63.06 23.14
CA MET A 1 -3.17 61.68 23.22
C MET A 1 -4.30 60.66 23.36
N ARG A 2 -5.04 60.36 22.28
CA ARG A 2 -6.14 59.37 22.25
C ARG A 2 -6.23 58.67 20.89
N GLY A 3 -5.09 58.25 20.34
CA GLY A 3 -5.04 57.74 18.96
C GLY A 3 -4.11 56.56 18.71
N PHE A 4 -3.48 55.98 19.74
CA PHE A 4 -2.45 54.94 19.55
C PHE A 4 -2.84 53.55 20.08
N PHE A 5 -3.95 53.42 20.82
CA PHE A 5 -4.33 52.14 21.45
C PHE A 5 -5.27 51.27 20.61
N THR A 6 -5.90 51.81 19.56
CA THR A 6 -6.88 51.07 18.76
C THR A 6 -6.25 50.23 17.63
N PHE A 7 -5.00 50.53 17.24
CA PHE A 7 -4.34 49.84 16.12
C PHE A 7 -3.62 48.54 16.52
N ILE A 8 -3.27 48.36 17.79
CA ILE A 8 -2.53 47.16 18.26
C ILE A 8 -3.49 45.98 18.50
N ILE A 9 -4.76 46.23 18.87
CA ILE A 9 -5.74 45.16 19.11
C ILE A 9 -6.22 44.52 17.80
N PHE A 10 -6.25 45.27 16.68
CA PHE A 10 -6.61 44.70 15.37
C PHE A 10 -5.49 43.84 14.74
N LEU A 11 -4.23 44.11 15.06
CA LEU A 11 -3.10 43.29 14.58
C LEU A 11 -2.94 41.97 15.34
N VAL A 12 -3.43 41.89 16.58
CA VAL A 12 -3.47 40.62 17.33
C VAL A 12 -4.68 39.76 16.90
N TYR A 13 -5.82 40.37 16.54
CA TYR A 13 -6.98 39.62 16.05
C TYR A 13 -6.85 39.14 14.59
N ALA A 14 -6.00 39.77 13.77
CA ALA A 14 -5.70 39.28 12.43
C ALA A 14 -4.78 38.03 12.42
N GLN A 15 -4.05 37.75 13.51
CA GLN A 15 -3.25 36.52 13.65
C GLN A 15 -4.05 35.32 14.18
N ILE A 16 -5.24 35.55 14.74
CA ILE A 16 -6.10 34.47 15.26
C ILE A 16 -7.08 33.94 14.19
N ALA A 17 -7.27 34.67 13.09
CA ALA A 17 -8.25 34.33 12.06
C ALA A 17 -7.77 33.31 11.01
N HIS A 18 -6.51 32.86 11.01
CA HIS A 18 -5.97 31.96 9.96
C HIS A 18 -5.29 30.68 10.47
N ALA A 19 -5.43 30.33 11.75
CA ALA A 19 -4.97 29.04 12.26
C ALA A 19 -6.16 28.09 12.49
N GLN A 20 -6.86 27.72 11.41
CA GLN A 20 -7.34 26.34 11.32
C GLN A 20 -6.09 25.46 11.14
N ALA A 21 -5.31 25.30 12.20
CA ALA A 21 -4.28 24.27 12.25
C ALA A 21 -5.04 22.95 12.22
N GLN A 22 -5.26 22.42 11.03
CA GLN A 22 -5.67 21.04 10.85
C GLN A 22 -4.74 20.19 11.72
N ASN A 23 -5.32 19.41 12.63
CA ASN A 23 -4.52 18.60 13.52
C ASN A 23 -3.70 17.64 12.63
N PRO A 24 -2.36 17.69 12.66
CA PRO A 24 -1.51 16.89 11.76
C PRO A 24 -1.75 15.38 11.93
N LEU A 25 -2.34 14.93 13.03
CA LEU A 25 -2.81 13.55 13.17
C LEU A 25 -4.06 13.26 12.32
N THR A 26 -5.03 14.19 12.30
CA THR A 26 -6.26 14.06 11.50
C THR A 26 -5.96 14.00 10.01
N ASP A 27 -5.05 14.85 9.52
CA ASP A 27 -4.65 14.85 8.10
C ASP A 27 -3.96 13.55 7.71
N ARG A 28 -3.09 13.01 8.59
CA ARG A 28 -2.44 11.72 8.36
C ARG A 28 -3.46 10.58 8.30
N LEU A 29 -4.45 10.57 9.19
CA LEU A 29 -5.47 9.52 9.26
C LEU A 29 -6.29 9.40 7.97
N VAL A 30 -6.61 10.52 7.31
CA VAL A 30 -7.36 10.52 6.06
C VAL A 30 -6.49 10.39 4.80
N SER A 31 -5.16 10.43 4.96
CA SER A 31 -4.26 10.30 3.83
C SER A 31 -4.26 8.86 3.27
N PRO A 32 -4.18 8.67 1.93
CA PRO A 32 -4.15 7.34 1.32
C PRO A 32 -2.98 6.49 1.83
N LEU A 33 -3.23 5.22 2.12
CA LEU A 33 -2.23 4.28 2.63
C LEU A 33 -1.24 3.86 1.53
N PHE A 34 -1.72 3.75 0.29
CA PHE A 34 -1.00 3.15 -0.82
C PHE A 34 -0.52 4.18 -1.83
N GLU A 35 0.67 3.94 -2.36
CA GLU A 35 1.22 4.68 -3.49
C GLU A 35 1.82 3.75 -4.54
N PRO A 36 1.82 4.12 -5.83
CA PRO A 36 2.53 3.35 -6.85
C PRO A 36 4.04 3.28 -6.57
N ALA A 37 4.61 2.08 -6.67
CA ALA A 37 6.05 1.88 -6.50
C ALA A 37 6.86 2.38 -7.71
N LEU A 38 6.25 2.41 -8.90
CA LEU A 38 6.88 2.85 -10.16
C LEU A 38 5.85 3.27 -11.20
N ALA A 39 6.29 3.97 -12.24
CA ALA A 39 5.55 4.16 -13.47
C ALA A 39 5.91 3.06 -14.48
N TYR A 40 4.92 2.27 -14.92
CA TYR A 40 5.18 1.16 -15.85
C TYR A 40 5.63 1.64 -17.23
N SER A 41 5.46 2.92 -17.56
CA SER A 41 5.99 3.54 -18.77
C SER A 41 7.51 3.44 -18.88
N ASP A 42 8.20 3.35 -17.75
CA ASP A 42 9.67 3.44 -17.68
C ASP A 42 10.35 2.10 -17.97
N ILE A 43 9.55 1.06 -18.16
CA ILE A 43 10.00 -0.29 -18.48
C ILE A 43 9.67 -0.52 -19.95
N SER A 44 10.55 -1.14 -20.73
CA SER A 44 10.27 -1.41 -22.14
C SER A 44 9.21 -2.50 -22.30
N MET A 45 8.48 -2.47 -23.42
CA MET A 45 7.68 -3.63 -23.82
C MET A 45 8.59 -4.71 -24.40
N GLN A 46 8.25 -5.98 -24.16
CA GLN A 46 8.90 -7.11 -24.82
C GLN A 46 8.48 -7.14 -26.29
N GLU A 47 9.45 -7.21 -27.20
CA GLU A 47 9.26 -7.06 -28.65
C GLU A 47 8.27 -8.09 -29.22
N ASP A 48 8.32 -9.33 -28.72
CA ASP A 48 7.50 -10.45 -29.22
C ASP A 48 6.20 -10.67 -28.44
N CYS A 49 5.78 -9.72 -27.59
CA CYS A 49 4.56 -9.89 -26.81
C CYS A 49 3.29 -9.67 -27.65
N THR A 50 2.52 -10.74 -27.84
CA THR A 50 1.28 -10.74 -28.62
C THR A 50 0.01 -10.58 -27.77
N GLU A 51 0.14 -10.51 -26.43
CA GLU A 51 -1.03 -10.32 -25.56
C GLU A 51 -1.70 -8.97 -25.84
N ARG A 52 -3.01 -8.99 -26.09
CA ARG A 52 -3.80 -7.77 -26.23
C ARG A 52 -4.21 -7.24 -24.85
N PRO A 53 -3.64 -6.13 -24.35
CA PRO A 53 -4.04 -5.59 -23.06
C PRO A 53 -5.46 -5.00 -23.13
N LEU A 54 -6.19 -5.12 -22.02
CA LEU A 54 -7.30 -4.20 -21.74
C LEU A 54 -6.73 -2.78 -21.61
N ARG A 55 -7.42 -1.75 -22.09
CA ARG A 55 -6.90 -0.37 -22.10
C ARG A 55 -7.58 0.52 -21.03
N PRO A 56 -6.84 1.17 -20.12
CA PRO A 56 -5.43 0.93 -19.78
C PRO A 56 -5.24 -0.33 -18.90
N PRO A 57 -4.16 -1.12 -19.08
CA PRO A 57 -3.94 -2.32 -18.29
C PRO A 57 -3.44 -1.96 -16.88
N LYS A 58 -3.88 -2.71 -15.86
CA LYS A 58 -3.32 -2.60 -14.50
C LYS A 58 -2.23 -3.64 -14.25
N TYR A 59 -2.26 -4.74 -14.99
CA TYR A 59 -1.26 -5.80 -14.94
C TYR A 59 -0.59 -5.93 -16.30
N HIS A 60 0.70 -5.64 -16.37
CA HIS A 60 1.41 -5.50 -17.64
C HIS A 60 2.00 -6.84 -18.07
N ALA A 61 1.28 -7.59 -18.91
CA ALA A 61 1.74 -8.88 -19.42
C ALA A 61 2.91 -8.78 -20.40
N CYS A 62 3.08 -7.63 -21.06
CA CYS A 62 4.13 -7.40 -22.07
C CYS A 62 5.34 -6.64 -21.53
N ARG A 63 5.51 -6.56 -20.22
CA ARG A 63 6.65 -5.90 -19.57
C ARG A 63 7.29 -6.89 -18.61
N ASP A 64 8.61 -6.95 -18.58
CA ASP A 64 9.32 -7.94 -17.78
C ASP A 64 8.98 -7.81 -16.28
N SER A 65 8.37 -8.85 -15.70
CA SER A 65 7.98 -8.84 -14.29
C SER A 65 9.16 -8.77 -13.33
N GLY A 66 10.32 -9.34 -13.70
CA GLY A 66 11.53 -9.28 -12.90
C GLY A 66 12.03 -7.84 -12.76
N GLN A 67 12.10 -7.11 -13.87
CA GLN A 67 12.46 -5.70 -13.91
C GLN A 67 11.42 -4.82 -13.19
N ILE A 68 10.12 -5.10 -13.37
CA ILE A 68 9.05 -4.43 -12.60
C ILE A 68 9.29 -4.59 -11.10
N TYR A 69 9.52 -5.82 -10.63
CA TYR A 69 9.74 -6.08 -9.21
C TYR A 69 11.02 -5.44 -8.69
N ALA A 70 12.14 -5.56 -9.41
CA ALA A 70 13.42 -4.98 -9.01
C ALA A 70 13.36 -3.45 -8.90
N ASN A 71 12.75 -2.78 -9.89
CA ASN A 71 12.57 -1.33 -9.86
C ASN A 71 11.63 -0.92 -8.71
N ALA A 72 10.55 -1.66 -8.48
CA ALA A 72 9.62 -1.38 -7.40
C ALA A 72 10.26 -1.53 -6.02
N LEU A 73 11.08 -2.58 -5.83
CA LEU A 73 11.81 -2.82 -4.60
C LEU A 73 12.86 -1.73 -4.36
N THR A 74 13.60 -1.33 -5.39
CA THR A 74 14.57 -0.24 -5.33
C THR A 74 13.91 1.07 -4.90
N ASN A 75 12.79 1.43 -5.55
CA ASN A 75 12.04 2.65 -5.22
C ASN A 75 11.44 2.61 -3.82
N ALA A 76 10.87 1.48 -3.40
CA ALA A 76 10.35 1.30 -2.05
C ALA A 76 11.46 1.44 -0.99
N THR A 77 12.64 0.88 -1.27
CA THR A 77 13.82 0.99 -0.40
C THR A 77 14.27 2.45 -0.27
N ALA A 78 14.40 3.17 -1.39
CA ALA A 78 14.79 4.57 -1.41
C ALA A 78 13.81 5.49 -0.64
N LYS A 79 12.53 5.12 -0.62
CA LYS A 79 11.48 5.84 0.14
C LYS A 79 11.36 5.40 1.60
N GLY A 80 12.10 4.38 2.04
CA GLY A 80 11.94 3.81 3.39
C GLY A 80 10.57 3.15 3.60
N GLN A 81 9.93 2.64 2.55
CA GLN A 81 8.57 2.08 2.61
C GLN A 81 8.57 0.56 2.39
N PRO A 82 7.67 -0.21 3.04
CA PRO A 82 7.40 -1.58 2.62
C PRO A 82 6.84 -1.63 1.19
N LEU A 83 7.04 -2.78 0.54
CA LEU A 83 6.49 -3.07 -0.79
C LEU A 83 5.38 -4.13 -0.68
N MET A 84 4.22 -3.84 -1.23
CA MET A 84 3.17 -4.80 -1.50
C MET A 84 3.16 -5.16 -2.99
N VAL A 85 3.44 -6.41 -3.29
CA VAL A 85 3.40 -6.99 -4.63
C VAL A 85 2.08 -7.73 -4.82
N ILE A 86 1.35 -7.35 -5.86
CA ILE A 86 0.06 -7.95 -6.20
C ILE A 86 0.24 -8.79 -7.45
N PHE A 87 0.15 -10.12 -7.31
CA PHE A 87 0.09 -11.03 -8.44
C PHE A 87 -1.36 -11.19 -8.91
N GLY A 88 -1.65 -10.75 -10.14
CA GLY A 88 -3.00 -10.80 -10.71
C GLY A 88 -3.03 -10.60 -12.22
N PHE A 89 -4.22 -10.38 -12.78
CA PHE A 89 -4.41 -10.08 -14.20
C PHE A 89 -5.73 -9.33 -14.37
N ASP A 90 -5.90 -8.54 -15.42
CA ASP A 90 -7.02 -7.58 -15.52
C ASP A 90 -8.42 -8.22 -15.57
N SER A 91 -8.55 -9.45 -16.08
CA SER A 91 -9.83 -10.19 -16.13
C SER A 91 -10.17 -10.95 -14.83
N CYS A 92 -9.28 -10.97 -13.84
CA CYS A 92 -9.47 -11.65 -12.55
C CYS A 92 -10.59 -10.99 -11.72
N PRO A 93 -11.70 -11.70 -11.40
CA PRO A 93 -12.82 -11.12 -10.64
C PRO A 93 -12.42 -10.60 -9.26
N GLY A 94 -11.63 -11.38 -8.51
CA GLY A 94 -11.12 -10.97 -7.19
C GLY A 94 -10.21 -9.75 -7.25
N CYS A 95 -9.39 -9.65 -8.31
CA CYS A 95 -8.50 -8.52 -8.52
C CYS A 95 -9.30 -7.24 -8.84
N LYS A 96 -10.40 -7.35 -9.60
CA LYS A 96 -11.33 -6.24 -9.85
C LYS A 96 -12.02 -5.79 -8.56
N ALA A 97 -12.49 -6.73 -7.73
CA ALA A 97 -13.12 -6.43 -6.45
C ALA A 97 -12.16 -5.70 -5.51
N MET A 98 -10.95 -6.23 -5.31
CA MET A 98 -9.90 -5.58 -4.52
C MET A 98 -9.54 -4.19 -5.07
N HIS A 99 -9.41 -4.03 -6.40
CA HIS A 99 -9.16 -2.71 -6.98
C HIS A 99 -10.25 -1.68 -6.68
N LYS A 100 -11.51 -2.10 -6.66
CA LYS A 100 -12.65 -1.24 -6.31
C LYS A 100 -12.73 -0.94 -4.81
N GLN A 101 -12.30 -1.86 -3.95
CA GLN A 101 -12.45 -1.72 -2.50
C GLN A 101 -11.26 -1.04 -1.83
N VAL A 102 -10.05 -1.25 -2.36
CA VAL A 102 -8.80 -0.83 -1.71
C VAL A 102 -8.18 0.39 -2.40
N PHE A 103 -8.27 0.43 -3.73
CA PHE A 103 -7.54 1.39 -4.56
C PHE A 103 -8.47 2.34 -5.33
N ASP A 104 -9.74 2.47 -4.92
CA ASP A 104 -10.66 3.44 -5.54
C ASP A 104 -10.14 4.87 -5.25
N PRO A 105 -9.83 5.68 -6.27
CA PRO A 105 -9.37 7.05 -6.05
C PRO A 105 -10.37 7.94 -5.31
N LYS A 106 -11.68 7.61 -5.34
CA LYS A 106 -12.72 8.35 -4.63
C LYS A 106 -12.82 7.97 -3.15
N HIS A 107 -12.47 6.72 -2.85
CA HIS A 107 -12.54 6.13 -1.52
C HIS A 107 -11.32 5.22 -1.29
N PRO A 108 -10.09 5.78 -1.27
CA PRO A 108 -8.90 4.97 -1.11
C PRO A 108 -8.83 4.43 0.32
N THR A 109 -8.21 3.27 0.50
CA THR A 109 -7.82 2.86 1.86
C THR A 109 -6.87 3.90 2.45
N THR A 110 -7.15 4.31 3.68
CA THR A 110 -6.46 5.34 4.42
C THR A 110 -5.72 4.77 5.63
N HIS A 111 -5.01 5.63 6.36
CA HIS A 111 -4.36 5.24 7.61
C HIS A 111 -5.37 4.89 8.70
N ALA A 112 -6.53 5.58 8.74
CA ALA A 112 -7.60 5.28 9.68
C ALA A 112 -8.07 3.81 9.60
N ASP A 113 -8.03 3.23 8.41
CA ASP A 113 -8.46 1.85 8.16
C ASP A 113 -7.50 0.82 8.77
N ILE A 114 -6.21 1.14 8.88
CA ILE A 114 -5.17 0.20 9.37
C ILE A 114 -4.82 0.42 10.85
N VAL A 115 -4.73 1.67 11.31
CA VAL A 115 -4.16 1.99 12.65
C VAL A 115 -4.95 1.37 13.80
N LYS A 116 -6.27 1.20 13.64
CA LYS A 116 -7.14 0.52 14.62
C LYS A 116 -6.78 -0.96 14.81
N TYR A 117 -6.09 -1.58 13.85
CA TYR A 117 -5.67 -2.98 13.88
C TYR A 117 -4.20 -3.16 14.28
N LEU A 118 -3.47 -2.08 14.56
CA LEU A 118 -2.10 -2.16 15.07
C LEU A 118 -2.10 -2.51 16.57
N SER A 119 -0.98 -3.08 17.04
CA SER A 119 -0.73 -3.22 18.47
C SER A 119 -0.67 -1.85 19.16
N LYS A 120 -0.96 -1.77 20.47
CA LYS A 120 -0.86 -0.51 21.23
C LYS A 120 0.51 0.19 21.08
N PRO A 121 1.66 -0.52 21.17
CA PRO A 121 2.96 0.09 20.93
C PRO A 121 3.10 0.65 19.51
N ALA A 122 2.66 -0.09 18.48
CA ALA A 122 2.72 0.36 17.10
C ALA A 122 1.81 1.57 16.82
N LEU A 123 0.61 1.61 17.42
CA LEU A 123 -0.28 2.76 17.36
C LEU A 123 0.34 3.99 18.03
N ASN A 124 0.94 3.83 19.21
CA ASN A 124 1.63 4.92 19.90
C ASN A 124 2.81 5.43 19.08
N ALA A 125 3.63 4.54 18.52
CA ALA A 125 4.73 4.91 17.63
C ALA A 125 4.24 5.68 16.40
N TYR A 126 3.11 5.26 15.81
CA TYR A 126 2.49 5.97 14.70
C TYR A 126 2.03 7.38 15.10
N ILE A 127 1.31 7.52 16.22
CA ILE A 127 0.84 8.82 16.73
C ILE A 127 2.00 9.78 16.97
N LEU A 128 3.07 9.28 17.61
CA LEU A 128 4.26 10.04 17.97
C LEU A 128 5.18 10.32 16.79
N SER A 129 5.17 9.49 15.75
CA SER A 129 5.92 9.76 14.53
C SER A 129 5.36 11.01 13.84
N GLU A 130 6.19 11.76 13.12
CA GLU A 130 5.72 12.82 12.20
C GLU A 130 5.51 12.27 10.78
N GLN A 131 5.88 11.01 10.55
CA GLN A 131 5.79 10.36 9.25
C GLN A 131 4.47 9.62 9.09
N SER A 132 4.03 9.48 7.84
CA SER A 132 2.88 8.66 7.49
C SER A 132 3.36 7.27 7.08
N LEU A 133 2.65 6.23 7.51
CA LEU A 133 2.94 4.86 7.13
C LEU A 133 2.48 4.65 5.68
N LYS A 134 3.39 4.73 4.71
CA LYS A 134 3.07 4.51 3.30
C LYS A 134 3.51 3.12 2.84
N ILE A 135 2.68 2.49 2.01
CA ILE A 135 2.98 1.20 1.39
C ILE A 135 3.11 1.41 -0.11
N SER A 136 4.31 1.15 -0.63
CA SER A 136 4.56 1.12 -2.07
C SER A 136 3.87 -0.11 -2.69
N VAL A 137 3.21 0.05 -3.83
CA VAL A 137 2.44 -1.02 -4.48
C VAL A 137 2.89 -1.25 -5.91
N VAL A 138 3.11 -2.53 -6.24
CA VAL A 138 3.38 -2.98 -7.61
C VAL A 138 2.47 -4.15 -7.98
N ARG A 139 2.17 -4.28 -9.27
CA ARG A 139 1.27 -5.27 -9.85
C ARG A 139 2.03 -6.09 -10.87
N ILE A 140 1.99 -7.41 -10.70
CA ILE A 140 2.68 -8.40 -11.52
C ILE A 140 1.65 -9.25 -12.26
N HIS A 141 1.84 -9.42 -13.56
CA HIS A 141 0.91 -10.21 -14.37
C HIS A 141 1.10 -11.72 -14.11
N ALA A 142 0.25 -12.28 -13.26
CA ALA A 142 0.35 -13.64 -12.72
C ALA A 142 0.31 -14.78 -13.77
N LYS A 143 -0.25 -14.51 -14.97
CA LYS A 143 -0.37 -15.50 -16.04
C LYS A 143 0.75 -15.44 -17.08
N SER A 144 1.49 -14.34 -17.12
CA SER A 144 2.62 -14.18 -18.05
C SER A 144 3.75 -15.15 -17.67
N GLU A 145 4.57 -15.53 -18.65
CA GLU A 145 5.74 -16.38 -18.41
C GLU A 145 6.68 -15.76 -17.38
N HIS A 146 7.07 -14.50 -17.57
CA HIS A 146 7.95 -13.77 -16.67
C HIS A 146 7.33 -13.55 -15.28
N GLY A 147 6.01 -13.34 -15.18
CA GLY A 147 5.33 -13.25 -13.88
C GLY A 147 5.33 -14.57 -13.11
N ARG A 148 5.17 -15.70 -13.81
CA ARG A 148 5.30 -17.03 -13.20
C ARG A 148 6.76 -17.33 -12.83
N ALA A 149 7.72 -16.95 -13.66
CA ALA A 149 9.14 -17.11 -13.38
C ALA A 149 9.54 -16.32 -12.12
N LEU A 150 9.08 -15.07 -12.00
CA LEU A 150 9.28 -14.27 -10.79
C LEU A 150 8.63 -14.93 -9.55
N ALA A 151 7.40 -15.43 -9.66
CA ALA A 151 6.75 -16.10 -8.53
C ALA A 151 7.52 -17.36 -8.08
N LYS A 152 8.19 -18.07 -9.00
CA LYS A 152 9.08 -19.20 -8.67
C LYS A 152 10.37 -18.72 -8.00
N SER A 153 11.03 -17.69 -8.53
CA SER A 153 12.29 -17.19 -7.95
C SER A 153 12.10 -16.62 -6.54
N LEU A 154 10.90 -16.10 -6.24
CA LEU A 154 10.50 -15.66 -4.90
C LEU A 154 10.00 -16.80 -3.99
N GLY A 155 10.02 -18.06 -4.44
CA GLY A 155 9.57 -19.22 -3.65
C GLY A 155 8.06 -19.31 -3.42
N ILE A 156 7.26 -18.44 -4.07
CA ILE A 156 5.79 -18.39 -3.94
C ILE A 156 5.15 -19.53 -4.72
N LEU A 157 5.69 -19.83 -5.90
CA LEU A 157 5.17 -20.84 -6.81
C LEU A 157 6.10 -22.05 -6.86
N LYS A 158 5.59 -23.24 -6.53
CA LYS A 158 6.30 -24.51 -6.74
C LYS A 158 6.14 -25.00 -8.18
N ASP A 159 7.02 -25.90 -8.61
CA ASP A 159 6.93 -26.51 -9.95
C ASP A 159 5.60 -27.22 -10.17
N GLY A 160 5.03 -27.04 -11.37
CA GLY A 160 3.68 -27.50 -11.71
C GLY A 160 2.53 -26.77 -11.01
N GLY A 161 2.83 -25.85 -10.08
CA GLY A 161 1.84 -25.11 -9.31
C GLY A 161 1.06 -24.08 -10.12
N ARG A 162 -0.12 -23.72 -9.59
CA ARG A 162 -0.93 -22.60 -10.08
C ARG A 162 -0.86 -21.43 -9.11
N LEU A 163 -0.50 -20.26 -9.64
CA LEU A 163 -0.56 -19.01 -8.89
C LEU A 163 -2.01 -18.57 -8.73
N ARG A 164 -2.47 -18.43 -7.48
CA ARG A 164 -3.81 -17.89 -7.19
C ARG A 164 -3.80 -16.36 -7.39
N SER A 165 -4.92 -15.79 -7.80
CA SER A 165 -5.04 -14.36 -8.06
C SER A 165 -6.35 -13.79 -7.48
N PRO A 166 -6.32 -12.63 -6.80
CA PRO A 166 -5.12 -11.89 -6.42
C PRO A 166 -4.31 -12.66 -5.36
N LEU A 167 -2.99 -12.59 -5.44
CA LEU A 167 -2.09 -12.99 -4.36
C LEU A 167 -1.31 -11.76 -3.92
N LEU A 168 -1.26 -11.54 -2.61
CA LEU A 168 -0.54 -10.43 -2.00
C LEU A 168 0.74 -10.97 -1.38
N LEU A 169 1.86 -10.34 -1.74
CA LEU A 169 3.15 -10.54 -1.11
C LEU A 169 3.56 -9.22 -0.47
N TYR A 170 3.82 -9.24 0.82
CA TYR A 170 4.42 -8.14 1.56
C TYR A 170 5.92 -8.35 1.61
N VAL A 171 6.68 -7.27 1.41
CA VAL A 171 8.14 -7.28 1.48
C VAL A 171 8.58 -6.09 2.33
N ASN A 172 9.38 -6.36 3.35
CA ASN A 172 10.14 -5.33 4.04
C ASN A 172 11.32 -4.96 3.13
N SER A 173 11.25 -3.78 2.51
CA SER A 173 12.24 -3.34 1.53
C SER A 173 13.64 -3.17 2.10
N GLN A 174 13.76 -2.95 3.42
CA GLN A 174 15.03 -2.74 4.10
C GLN A 174 15.72 -4.05 4.49
N THR A 175 14.94 -5.08 4.82
CA THR A 175 15.49 -6.36 5.33
C THR A 175 15.37 -7.51 4.34
N GLY A 176 14.55 -7.39 3.30
CA GLY A 176 14.23 -8.47 2.37
C GLY A 176 13.28 -9.53 2.92
N GLN A 177 12.85 -9.41 4.19
CA GLN A 177 11.84 -10.29 4.77
C GLN A 177 10.53 -10.16 3.98
N HIS A 178 9.90 -11.29 3.67
CA HIS A 178 8.66 -11.29 2.92
C HIS A 178 7.63 -12.27 3.47
N TYR A 179 6.37 -11.96 3.24
CA TYR A 179 5.22 -12.72 3.70
C TYR A 179 4.16 -12.80 2.60
N VAL A 180 3.69 -14.01 2.30
CA VAL A 180 2.60 -14.24 1.35
C VAL A 180 1.29 -14.31 2.12
N ALA A 181 0.37 -13.40 1.82
CA ALA A 181 -0.94 -13.41 2.44
C ALA A 181 -1.73 -14.67 2.06
N PRO A 182 -2.55 -15.22 2.98
CA PRO A 182 -3.43 -16.33 2.68
C PRO A 182 -4.32 -16.04 1.45
N PRO A 183 -4.66 -17.04 0.63
CA PRO A 183 -5.31 -16.85 -0.67
C PRO A 183 -6.79 -16.42 -0.60
N THR A 184 -7.36 -16.29 0.60
CA THR A 184 -8.70 -15.73 0.78
C THR A 184 -8.65 -14.24 0.45
N LEU A 185 -9.60 -13.75 -0.34
CA LEU A 185 -9.64 -12.35 -0.77
C LEU A 185 -9.53 -11.36 0.38
N ALA A 186 -9.99 -11.74 1.57
CA ALA A 186 -9.60 -11.10 2.81
C ALA A 186 -9.73 -12.17 3.92
N PRO A 187 -8.66 -12.78 4.48
CA PRO A 187 -8.82 -13.70 5.60
C PRO A 187 -9.53 -13.03 6.78
N TYR A 188 -9.39 -11.71 6.91
CA TYR A 188 -10.21 -10.87 7.78
C TYR A 188 -11.37 -10.22 7.03
N CYS A 189 -12.41 -9.84 7.75
CA CYS A 189 -13.57 -9.15 7.15
C CYS A 189 -13.32 -7.69 6.80
N ASP A 190 -12.14 -7.17 7.10
CA ASP A 190 -11.70 -5.81 6.83
C ASP A 190 -10.29 -5.87 6.24
N TRP A 191 -10.10 -5.26 5.08
CA TRP A 191 -8.80 -5.18 4.40
C TRP A 191 -7.72 -4.53 5.27
N GLY A 192 -8.07 -3.53 6.09
CA GLY A 192 -7.15 -2.91 7.03
C GLY A 192 -6.56 -3.90 8.04
N ALA A 193 -7.33 -4.92 8.44
CA ALA A 193 -6.84 -5.96 9.33
C ALA A 193 -5.84 -6.89 8.63
N ASP A 194 -6.07 -7.21 7.35
CA ASP A 194 -5.12 -7.99 6.54
C ASP A 194 -3.82 -7.22 6.31
N PHE A 195 -3.93 -5.92 6.02
CA PHE A 195 -2.76 -5.06 5.83
C PHE A 195 -1.94 -4.91 7.11
N ALA A 196 -2.59 -4.70 8.26
CA ALA A 196 -1.92 -4.66 9.55
C ALA A 196 -1.18 -5.97 9.84
N ALA A 197 -1.85 -7.12 9.62
CA ALA A 197 -1.22 -8.42 9.79
C ALA A 197 -0.02 -8.63 8.85
N GLY A 198 -0.17 -8.26 7.57
CA GLY A 198 0.92 -8.35 6.60
C GLY A 198 2.16 -7.54 7.00
N LEU A 199 1.97 -6.32 7.52
CA LEU A 199 3.07 -5.47 8.02
C LEU A 199 3.74 -6.02 9.28
N GLU A 200 2.98 -6.68 10.17
CA GLU A 200 3.53 -7.36 11.35
C GLU A 200 4.40 -8.54 10.96
N GLU A 201 3.94 -9.38 10.02
CA GLU A 201 4.65 -10.58 9.56
C GLU A 201 5.98 -10.26 8.85
N ILE A 202 6.12 -9.05 8.31
CA ILE A 202 7.38 -8.57 7.72
C ILE A 202 8.19 -7.65 8.66
N GLY A 203 7.76 -7.52 9.91
CA GLY A 203 8.48 -6.75 10.94
C GLY A 203 8.51 -5.24 10.72
N VAL A 204 7.58 -4.68 9.94
CA VAL A 204 7.49 -3.22 9.70
C VAL A 204 6.76 -2.51 10.83
N VAL A 205 5.80 -3.20 11.45
CA VAL A 205 5.13 -2.72 12.67
C VAL A 205 5.27 -3.75 13.78
N GLN A 206 5.30 -3.27 15.02
CA GLN A 206 5.51 -4.13 16.17
C GLN A 206 4.33 -5.09 16.40
N THR A 207 4.64 -6.39 16.51
CA THR A 207 3.68 -7.44 16.83
C THR A 207 3.05 -7.24 18.21
N GLY A 208 1.78 -7.59 18.38
CA GLY A 208 1.13 -7.60 19.68
C GLY A 208 -0.39 -7.77 19.58
N GLN A 209 -1.07 -7.67 20.72
CA GLN A 209 -2.53 -7.65 20.73
C GLN A 209 -3.03 -6.37 20.03
N PRO A 210 -3.83 -6.49 18.95
CA PRO A 210 -4.29 -5.33 18.21
C PRO A 210 -5.27 -4.51 19.05
N TYR A 211 -5.31 -3.19 18.82
CA TYR A 211 -6.23 -2.29 19.53
C TYR A 211 -7.70 -2.68 19.31
N VAL A 212 -8.05 -3.06 18.07
CA VAL A 212 -9.31 -3.72 17.71
C VAL A 212 -9.02 -5.14 17.27
N ALA A 213 -9.78 -6.12 17.80
CA ALA A 213 -9.65 -7.51 17.40
C ALA A 213 -9.92 -7.69 15.89
N ARG A 214 -9.04 -8.45 15.22
CA ARG A 214 -9.19 -8.78 13.79
C ARG A 214 -10.20 -9.92 13.65
N LYS A 215 -11.32 -9.67 12.98
CA LYS A 215 -12.36 -10.68 12.76
C LYS A 215 -12.11 -11.44 11.47
N ARG A 216 -11.96 -12.77 11.55
CA ARG A 216 -11.86 -13.63 10.35
C ARG A 216 -13.20 -13.77 9.66
N CYS A 217 -13.16 -13.83 8.33
CA CYS A 217 -14.33 -14.13 7.52
C CYS A 217 -14.44 -15.65 7.34
N GLY A 218 -15.59 -16.21 7.75
CA GLY A 218 -15.93 -17.62 7.65
C GLY A 218 -16.80 -17.92 6.44
#